data_AF-A0A351NUL5-F1
#
_entry.id   AF-A0A351NUL5-F1
#
_cell.length_a   1.000
_cell.length_b   1.000
_cell.length_c   1.000
_cell.angle_alpha   90.00
_cell.angle_beta   90.00
_cell.angle_gamma   90.00
#
_symmetry.space_group_name_H-M   'P 1'
#
loop_
_entity.id
_entity.type
_entity.pdbx_description
1 polymer ?
#
loop_
_entity_poly.entity_id
_entity_poly.type
_entity_poly.pdbx_seq_one_letter_code
_entity_poly.pdbx_strand_id
1 'polypeptide(L)'
;MAVINKIWSMLALVTIFSWSPILFSQALANGLAEPKGFCYLNGLAERLRCGYVSVAEDPGKPNGRKIDIHYVVMPAVKPVYKNEALLAIAGGPGQSAIDNAALFNSTFSKVRETRDILLIDQRGTGRSNPLACPGDSALSPLLMDGRAFDVIAETKKCLNALDADVAMYNSTIALNDFEVVRQTLGYEKLHLYGISYGSRMAQLYMRHYGDSLVTVTLDGVVPMQIPVIAVGLSVDRAIDRLLKDCAEDIACADKFPNLTVILGTINSQLENQPTIINTFHPVTGEPTDFFLTRD
;
A
#
# COMPACT_ATOMS: atom_id res chain seq x y z
N MET A 1 64.01 -18.83 49.07
CA MET A 1 62.62 -18.84 48.55
C MET A 1 62.72 -19.09 47.05
N ALA A 2 62.85 -20.28 46.46
CA ALA A 2 62.24 -21.61 46.64
C ALA A 2 60.74 -21.69 46.25
N VAL A 3 60.49 -22.42 45.15
CA VAL A 3 59.28 -23.21 44.73
C VAL A 3 58.13 -22.40 44.07
N ILE A 4 57.87 -22.50 42.75
CA ILE A 4 57.18 -23.54 41.92
C ILE A 4 55.70 -23.79 42.30
N ASN A 5 54.76 -23.52 41.37
CA ASN A 5 53.62 -24.40 41.02
C ASN A 5 52.79 -23.80 39.85
N LYS A 6 52.75 -24.48 38.69
CA LYS A 6 51.66 -25.34 38.15
C LYS A 6 50.42 -24.56 37.66
N ILE A 7 50.25 -24.39 36.35
CA ILE A 7 49.56 -25.31 35.41
C ILE A 7 48.13 -25.62 35.88
N TRP A 8 47.14 -25.01 35.21
CA TRP A 8 45.87 -25.66 34.85
C TRP A 8 45.48 -25.21 33.45
N SER A 9 45.52 -26.18 32.54
CA SER A 9 45.02 -26.12 31.17
C SER A 9 43.50 -26.16 31.18
N MET A 10 42.83 -25.26 30.49
CA MET A 10 41.44 -25.46 30.07
C MET A 10 41.34 -25.13 28.59
N LEU A 11 41.19 -26.19 27.80
CA LEU A 11 40.85 -26.16 26.38
C LEU A 11 39.49 -25.45 26.22
N ALA A 12 39.48 -24.27 25.62
CA ALA A 12 38.28 -23.71 25.03
C ALA A 12 38.16 -24.28 23.60
N LEU A 13 37.22 -25.20 23.41
CA LEU A 13 36.77 -25.62 22.08
C LEU A 13 36.26 -24.39 21.31
N VAL A 14 37.00 -23.99 20.28
CA VAL A 14 36.48 -23.08 19.24
C VAL A 14 35.55 -23.90 18.36
N THR A 15 34.25 -23.86 18.65
CA THR A 15 33.23 -24.33 17.71
C THR A 15 33.10 -23.31 16.59
N ILE A 16 33.77 -23.60 15.48
CA ILE A 16 33.55 -22.90 14.21
C ILE A 16 32.13 -23.27 13.74
N PHE A 17 31.15 -22.43 14.06
CA PHE A 17 29.87 -22.47 13.37
C PHE A 17 30.11 -21.98 11.94
N SER A 18 30.25 -22.92 11.01
CA SER A 18 30.20 -22.64 9.59
C SER A 18 28.81 -22.13 9.24
N TRP A 19 28.66 -20.81 9.18
CA TRP A 19 27.58 -20.18 8.44
C TRP A 19 27.73 -20.59 6.97
N SER A 20 27.02 -21.65 6.59
CA SER A 20 26.73 -21.91 5.18
C SER A 20 25.76 -20.81 4.75
N PRO A 21 26.13 -19.90 3.84
CA PRO A 21 25.15 -19.01 3.27
C PRO A 21 24.16 -19.89 2.52
N ILE A 22 22.90 -19.85 2.93
CA ILE A 22 21.81 -20.36 2.10
C ILE A 22 21.88 -19.52 0.83
N LEU A 23 22.45 -20.12 -0.22
CA LEU A 23 22.37 -19.61 -1.57
C LEU A 23 20.89 -19.59 -1.92
N PHE A 24 20.26 -18.43 -1.76
CA PHE A 24 19.04 -18.13 -2.47
C PHE A 24 19.38 -18.25 -3.94
N SER A 25 18.94 -19.34 -4.55
CA SER A 25 19.05 -19.56 -5.98
C SER A 25 18.22 -18.48 -6.66
N GLN A 26 18.86 -17.37 -7.01
CA GLN A 26 18.30 -16.37 -7.91
C GLN A 26 18.15 -17.07 -9.26
N ALA A 27 16.98 -17.63 -9.51
CA ALA A 27 16.53 -17.84 -10.88
C ALA A 27 16.30 -16.44 -11.47
N LEU A 28 17.39 -15.78 -11.87
CA LEU A 28 17.34 -14.60 -12.71
C LEU A 28 16.60 -15.03 -13.98
N ALA A 29 15.39 -14.51 -14.15
CA ALA A 29 14.73 -14.50 -15.43
C ALA A 29 15.60 -13.65 -16.36
N ASN A 30 16.55 -14.29 -17.04
CA ASN A 30 17.33 -13.69 -18.10
C ASN A 30 16.39 -13.41 -19.27
N GLY A 31 15.86 -12.19 -19.27
CA GLY A 31 15.07 -11.61 -20.33
C GLY A 31 14.57 -10.25 -19.84
N LEU A 32 15.23 -9.18 -20.26
CA LEU A 32 14.63 -7.85 -20.21
C LEU A 32 13.29 -7.96 -20.93
N ALA A 33 12.17 -7.91 -20.20
CA ALA A 33 10.88 -7.97 -20.85
C ALA A 33 10.57 -6.58 -21.37
N GLU A 34 10.49 -6.45 -22.69
CA GLU A 34 9.87 -5.28 -23.29
C GLU A 34 8.40 -5.18 -22.80
N PRO A 35 7.87 -3.96 -22.63
CA PRO A 35 6.45 -3.78 -22.35
C PRO A 35 5.62 -4.56 -23.36
N LYS A 36 4.69 -5.39 -22.86
CA LYS A 36 3.86 -6.23 -23.72
C LYS A 36 2.94 -5.42 -24.65
N GLY A 37 2.82 -4.11 -24.46
CA GLY A 37 2.24 -3.20 -25.43
C GLY A 37 2.09 -1.77 -24.94
N PHE A 38 1.19 -1.05 -25.61
CA PHE A 38 0.79 0.29 -25.24
C PHE A 38 -0.65 0.28 -24.71
N CYS A 39 -0.97 1.17 -23.77
CA CYS A 39 -2.33 1.36 -23.29
C CYS A 39 -2.67 2.84 -23.06
N TYR A 40 -3.96 3.09 -22.84
CA TYR A 40 -4.50 4.37 -22.39
C TYR A 40 -5.20 4.14 -21.05
N LEU A 41 -5.10 5.11 -20.14
CA LEU A 41 -5.76 5.07 -18.84
C LEU A 41 -6.71 6.25 -18.71
N ASN A 42 -7.77 6.07 -17.92
CA ASN A 42 -8.73 7.14 -17.64
C ASN A 42 -8.02 8.36 -17.05
N GLY A 43 -8.39 9.55 -17.52
CA GLY A 43 -7.78 10.81 -17.11
C GLY A 43 -6.41 11.11 -17.74
N LEU A 44 -5.90 10.25 -18.63
CA LEU A 44 -4.65 10.47 -19.37
C LEU A 44 -4.90 10.37 -20.88
N ALA A 45 -4.59 11.43 -21.61
CA ALA A 45 -4.82 11.52 -23.06
C ALA A 45 -3.73 10.83 -23.90
N GLU A 46 -2.64 10.41 -23.27
CA GLU A 46 -1.44 9.93 -23.95
C GLU A 46 -1.28 8.42 -23.89
N ARG A 47 -0.48 7.90 -24.82
CA ARG A 47 -0.17 6.48 -24.92
C ARG A 47 0.94 6.10 -23.94
N LEU A 48 0.65 5.17 -23.03
CA LEU A 48 1.56 4.68 -22.00
C LEU A 48 2.13 3.30 -22.35
N ARG A 49 3.23 2.91 -21.70
CA ARG A 49 3.82 1.56 -21.83
C ARG A 49 3.26 0.68 -20.73
N CYS A 50 2.56 -0.40 -21.08
CA CYS A 50 1.83 -1.21 -20.12
C CYS A 50 2.18 -2.68 -20.31
N GLY A 51 2.17 -3.44 -19.22
CA GLY A 51 2.53 -4.84 -19.28
C GLY A 51 2.33 -5.54 -17.94
N TYR A 52 2.84 -6.76 -17.87
CA TYR A 52 2.85 -7.54 -16.65
C TYR A 52 4.06 -8.47 -16.61
N VAL A 53 4.47 -8.85 -15.40
CA VAL A 53 5.45 -9.90 -15.16
C VAL A 53 4.77 -11.07 -14.45
N SER A 54 4.93 -12.28 -14.99
CA SER A 54 4.36 -13.49 -14.39
C SER A 54 5.30 -14.01 -13.29
N VAL A 55 4.81 -14.07 -12.06
CA VAL A 55 5.55 -14.54 -10.88
C VAL A 55 4.88 -15.76 -10.25
N ALA A 56 5.59 -16.50 -9.41
CA ALA A 56 4.95 -17.52 -8.59
C ALA A 56 4.07 -16.85 -7.52
N GLU A 57 2.85 -17.34 -7.33
CA GLU A 57 2.00 -16.89 -6.23
C GLU A 57 2.69 -17.15 -4.89
N ASP A 58 3.15 -18.38 -4.68
CA ASP A 58 4.00 -18.79 -3.57
C ASP A 58 5.48 -18.83 -4.03
N PRO A 59 6.35 -17.91 -3.54
CA PRO A 59 7.77 -17.93 -3.87
C PRO A 59 8.50 -19.22 -3.47
N GLY A 60 7.99 -19.95 -2.47
CA GLY A 60 8.49 -21.26 -2.07
C GLY A 60 8.15 -22.39 -3.06
N LYS A 61 7.24 -22.13 -4.00
CA LYS A 61 6.82 -23.06 -5.07
C LYS A 61 7.00 -22.39 -6.43
N PRO A 62 8.24 -22.23 -6.93
CA PRO A 62 8.52 -21.49 -8.17
C PRO A 62 7.86 -22.08 -9.42
N ASN A 63 7.54 -23.38 -9.42
CA ASN A 63 6.82 -24.07 -10.50
C ASN A 63 5.31 -24.23 -10.22
N GLY A 64 4.82 -23.62 -9.15
CA GLY A 64 3.40 -23.63 -8.76
C GLY A 64 2.58 -22.63 -9.56
N ARG A 65 1.41 -22.28 -9.01
CA ARG A 65 0.50 -21.29 -9.59
C ARG A 65 1.24 -19.98 -9.89
N LYS A 66 0.94 -19.42 -11.06
CA LYS A 66 1.45 -18.13 -11.51
C LYS A 66 0.38 -17.06 -11.38
N ILE A 67 0.81 -15.85 -11.03
CA ILE A 67 0.01 -14.64 -11.05
C ILE A 67 0.74 -13.58 -11.86
N ASP A 68 -0.02 -12.69 -12.49
CA ASP A 68 0.52 -11.60 -13.28
C ASP A 68 0.55 -10.32 -12.42
N ILE A 69 1.72 -9.70 -12.35
CA ILE A 69 1.93 -8.41 -11.69
C ILE A 69 1.95 -7.33 -12.75
N HIS A 70 0.89 -6.56 -12.80
CA HIS A 70 0.67 -5.51 -13.78
C HIS A 70 1.42 -4.23 -13.42
N TYR A 71 1.96 -3.59 -14.44
CA TYR A 71 2.64 -2.30 -14.32
C TYR A 71 2.30 -1.37 -15.48
N VAL A 72 2.50 -0.08 -15.23
CA VAL A 72 2.48 0.99 -16.23
C VAL A 72 3.71 1.85 -16.06
N VAL A 73 4.37 2.11 -17.18
CA VAL A 73 5.45 3.10 -17.31
C VAL A 73 4.86 4.31 -18.03
N MET A 74 4.82 5.43 -17.34
CA MET A 74 4.54 6.74 -17.93
C MET A 74 5.87 7.34 -18.38
N PRO A 75 6.16 7.37 -19.69
CA PRO A 75 7.50 7.72 -20.16
C PRO A 75 7.86 9.16 -19.81
N ALA A 76 9.15 9.38 -19.55
CA ALA A 76 9.74 10.70 -19.43
C ALA A 76 9.50 11.51 -20.72
N VAL A 77 9.24 12.81 -20.58
CA VAL A 77 9.18 13.70 -21.75
C VAL A 77 10.56 13.79 -22.42
N LYS A 78 11.62 13.89 -21.60
CA LYS A 78 13.02 13.88 -22.04
C LYS A 78 13.78 12.82 -21.24
N PRO A 79 14.06 11.64 -21.81
CA PRO A 79 14.65 10.53 -21.06
C PRO A 79 16.14 10.73 -20.82
N VAL A 80 16.48 11.64 -19.89
CA VAL A 80 17.86 11.95 -19.46
C VAL A 80 18.41 10.83 -18.58
N TYR A 81 17.57 10.28 -17.70
CA TYR A 81 17.93 9.22 -16.75
C TYR A 81 17.27 7.89 -17.15
N LYS A 82 17.75 7.28 -18.24
CA LYS A 82 17.10 6.11 -18.88
C LYS A 82 16.99 4.87 -18.00
N ASN A 83 17.90 4.71 -17.03
CA ASN A 83 17.94 3.55 -16.14
C ASN A 83 17.39 3.89 -14.74
N GLU A 84 16.72 5.05 -14.60
CA GLU A 84 16.09 5.48 -13.36
C GLU A 84 14.59 5.71 -13.56
N ALA A 85 13.79 5.40 -12.54
CA ALA A 85 12.36 5.73 -12.53
C ALA A 85 11.92 6.24 -11.16
N LEU A 86 10.84 7.02 -11.15
CA LEU A 86 10.06 7.24 -9.94
C LEU A 86 9.07 6.07 -9.77
N LEU A 87 9.27 5.22 -8.76
CA LEU A 87 8.27 4.24 -8.35
C LEU A 87 7.30 4.90 -7.38
N ALA A 88 6.05 5.08 -7.79
CA ALA A 88 4.98 5.58 -6.93
C ALA A 88 4.14 4.41 -6.39
N ILE A 89 4.18 4.22 -5.08
CA ILE A 89 3.45 3.16 -4.37
C ILE A 89 2.18 3.77 -3.75
N ALA A 90 1.03 3.32 -4.23
CA ALA A 90 -0.27 3.72 -3.71
C ALA A 90 -0.50 3.23 -2.28
N GLY A 91 -1.48 3.86 -1.63
CA GLY A 91 -1.89 3.57 -0.26
C GLY A 91 -2.96 2.48 -0.18
N GLY A 92 -3.88 2.66 0.76
CA GLY A 92 -4.83 1.65 1.18
C GLY A 92 -4.41 1.01 2.51
N PRO A 93 -4.14 -0.32 2.59
CA PRO A 93 -3.87 -1.25 1.49
C PRO A 93 -5.06 -1.49 0.57
N GLY A 94 -4.82 -1.96 -0.65
CA GLY A 94 -5.87 -2.34 -1.62
C GLY A 94 -6.01 -1.39 -2.81
N GLN A 95 -5.42 -0.19 -2.78
CA GLN A 95 -5.53 0.75 -3.89
C GLN A 95 -4.64 0.33 -5.07
N SER A 96 -5.18 0.42 -6.29
CA SER A 96 -4.42 0.28 -7.53
C SER A 96 -3.56 1.52 -7.77
N ALA A 97 -2.26 1.35 -7.99
CA ALA A 97 -1.40 2.46 -8.43
C ALA A 97 -1.72 2.88 -9.86
N ILE A 98 -2.09 1.91 -10.71
CA ILE A 98 -2.44 2.16 -12.11
C ILE A 98 -3.75 2.97 -12.23
N ASP A 99 -4.77 2.67 -11.43
CA ASP A 99 -6.02 3.47 -11.47
C ASP A 99 -5.83 4.89 -10.92
N ASN A 100 -4.79 5.10 -10.11
CA ASN A 100 -4.37 6.41 -9.62
C ASN A 100 -3.35 7.11 -10.55
N ALA A 101 -3.13 6.63 -11.78
CA ALA A 101 -2.11 7.16 -12.68
C ALA A 101 -2.28 8.65 -12.98
N ALA A 102 -3.50 9.14 -13.18
CA ALA A 102 -3.75 10.56 -13.45
C ALA A 102 -3.34 11.45 -12.28
N LEU A 103 -3.62 11.01 -11.05
CA LEU A 103 -3.20 11.71 -9.83
C LEU A 103 -1.67 11.75 -9.73
N PHE A 104 -1.00 10.59 -9.87
CA PHE A 104 0.46 10.53 -9.81
C PHE A 104 1.13 11.33 -10.93
N ASN A 105 0.58 11.31 -12.14
CA ASN A 105 1.09 12.10 -13.26
C ASN A 105 0.99 13.61 -12.97
N SER A 106 -0.13 14.07 -12.41
CA SER A 106 -0.31 15.48 -12.02
C SER A 106 0.70 15.87 -10.93
N THR A 107 0.75 15.10 -9.84
CA THR A 107 1.64 15.34 -8.69
C THR A 107 3.11 15.34 -9.08
N PHE A 108 3.53 14.44 -9.96
CA PHE A 108 4.93 14.25 -10.36
C PHE A 108 5.25 14.72 -11.78
N SER A 109 4.43 15.60 -12.34
CA SER A 109 4.61 16.15 -13.69
C SER A 109 6.03 16.69 -13.94
N LYS A 110 6.59 17.42 -12.97
CA LYS A 110 7.98 17.92 -13.03
C LYS A 110 9.03 16.81 -13.01
N VAL A 111 8.80 15.74 -12.24
CA VAL A 111 9.72 14.57 -12.23
C VAL A 111 9.67 13.88 -13.58
N ARG A 112 8.47 13.74 -14.14
CA ARG A 112 8.22 13.12 -15.44
C ARG A 112 8.85 13.86 -16.62
N GLU A 113 9.25 15.12 -16.46
CA GLU A 113 10.05 15.78 -17.49
C GLU A 113 11.33 15.02 -17.82
N THR A 114 11.94 14.34 -16.83
CA THR A 114 13.28 13.72 -16.98
C THR A 114 13.36 12.22 -16.67
N ARG A 115 12.37 11.68 -15.95
CA ARG A 115 12.33 10.28 -15.50
C ARG A 115 10.98 9.65 -15.81
N ASP A 116 11.00 8.35 -16.02
CA ASP A 116 9.77 7.58 -16.11
C ASP A 116 9.07 7.58 -14.75
N ILE A 117 7.73 7.57 -14.75
CA ILE A 117 6.96 7.19 -13.56
C ILE A 117 6.51 5.75 -13.74
N LEU A 118 6.93 4.89 -12.82
CA LEU A 118 6.57 3.49 -12.74
C LEU A 118 5.43 3.32 -11.72
N LEU A 119 4.36 2.70 -12.16
CA LEU A 119 3.21 2.31 -11.35
C LEU A 119 3.09 0.79 -11.40
N ILE A 120 2.91 0.17 -10.24
CA ILE A 120 2.77 -1.28 -10.12
C ILE A 120 1.56 -1.54 -9.25
N ASP A 121 0.62 -2.33 -9.77
CA ASP A 121 -0.46 -2.85 -8.95
C ASP A 121 0.10 -3.98 -8.06
N GLN A 122 -0.04 -3.83 -6.75
CA GLN A 122 0.38 -4.84 -5.80
C GLN A 122 -0.42 -6.14 -6.01
N ARG A 123 0.20 -7.31 -5.83
CA ARG A 123 -0.56 -8.58 -5.76
C ARG A 123 -1.79 -8.43 -4.86
N GLY A 124 -2.94 -8.89 -5.33
CA GLY A 124 -4.23 -8.74 -4.64
C GLY A 124 -4.95 -7.43 -4.89
N THR A 125 -4.40 -6.51 -5.68
CA THR A 125 -4.97 -5.17 -5.91
C THR A 125 -5.02 -4.83 -7.40
N GLY A 126 -5.95 -3.95 -7.79
CA GLY A 126 -6.08 -3.48 -9.16
C GLY A 126 -6.15 -4.62 -10.18
N ARG A 127 -5.19 -4.65 -11.10
CA ARG A 127 -5.08 -5.67 -12.15
C ARG A 127 -4.23 -6.87 -11.75
N SER A 128 -3.51 -6.82 -10.62
CA SER A 128 -2.54 -7.85 -10.22
C SER A 128 -3.18 -8.92 -9.33
N ASN A 129 -3.82 -9.90 -9.95
CA ASN A 129 -4.58 -10.98 -9.28
C ASN A 129 -5.43 -10.46 -8.10
N PRO A 130 -6.43 -9.59 -8.37
CA PRO A 130 -7.18 -8.89 -7.34
C PRO A 130 -7.92 -9.85 -6.40
N LEU A 131 -7.86 -9.57 -5.09
CA LEU A 131 -8.68 -10.27 -4.10
C LEU A 131 -10.04 -9.56 -4.01
N ALA A 132 -11.03 -10.05 -4.75
CA ALA A 132 -12.37 -9.50 -4.76
C ALA A 132 -13.35 -10.43 -4.02
N CYS A 133 -13.97 -9.95 -2.95
CA CYS A 133 -14.95 -10.73 -2.20
C CYS A 133 -16.34 -10.61 -2.84
N PRO A 134 -17.18 -11.66 -2.83
CA PRO A 134 -18.54 -11.57 -3.33
C PRO A 134 -19.37 -10.57 -2.52
N GLY A 135 -19.90 -9.55 -3.20
CA GLY A 135 -20.76 -8.53 -2.60
C GLY A 135 -20.06 -7.19 -2.35
N ASP A 136 -18.74 -7.08 -2.56
CA ASP A 136 -18.00 -5.81 -2.38
C ASP A 136 -18.54 -4.65 -3.24
N SER A 137 -19.23 -4.95 -4.35
CA SER A 137 -19.86 -3.95 -5.22
C SER A 137 -21.37 -3.81 -5.02
N ALA A 138 -22.01 -4.67 -4.22
CA ALA A 138 -23.46 -4.80 -4.16
C ALA A 138 -24.13 -3.91 -3.10
N LEU A 139 -23.39 -3.48 -2.08
CA LEU A 139 -23.87 -2.56 -1.05
C LEU A 139 -23.00 -1.31 -1.05
N SER A 140 -23.62 -0.14 -1.22
CA SER A 140 -22.91 1.12 -1.01
C SER A 140 -22.41 1.14 0.45
N PRO A 141 -21.14 1.51 0.72
CA PRO A 141 -20.65 1.68 2.08
C PRO A 141 -21.51 2.63 2.92
N LEU A 142 -22.20 3.58 2.27
CA LEU A 142 -23.14 4.51 2.91
C LEU A 142 -24.42 3.83 3.42
N LEU A 143 -24.71 2.61 3.01
CA LEU A 143 -25.93 1.88 3.42
C LEU A 143 -25.62 0.69 4.32
N MET A 144 -24.35 0.49 4.69
CA MET A 144 -23.95 -0.62 5.54
C MET A 144 -24.18 -0.31 7.02
N ASP A 145 -24.91 -1.18 7.71
CA ASP A 145 -24.93 -1.20 9.19
C ASP A 145 -23.76 -2.05 9.68
N GLY A 146 -22.70 -1.41 10.16
CA GLY A 146 -21.53 -2.10 10.69
C GLY A 146 -21.84 -3.05 11.85
N ARG A 147 -22.93 -2.83 12.59
CA ARG A 147 -23.36 -3.69 13.71
C ARG A 147 -24.01 -4.99 13.24
N ALA A 148 -24.62 -4.97 12.06
CA ALA A 148 -25.21 -6.15 11.43
C ALA A 148 -24.18 -6.96 10.62
N PHE A 149 -22.94 -6.45 10.49
CA PHE A 149 -21.90 -7.08 9.71
C PHE A 149 -21.22 -8.20 10.52
N ASP A 150 -21.53 -9.46 10.18
CA ASP A 150 -20.83 -10.62 10.72
C ASP A 150 -19.46 -10.77 10.02
N VAL A 151 -18.45 -10.13 10.63
CA VAL A 151 -17.06 -10.14 10.12
C VAL A 151 -16.56 -11.57 9.89
N ILE A 152 -16.88 -12.53 10.76
CA ILE A 152 -16.36 -13.89 10.65
C ILE A 152 -17.04 -14.62 9.48
N ALA A 153 -18.36 -14.52 9.38
CA ALA A 153 -19.11 -15.15 8.29
C ALA A 153 -18.72 -14.55 6.93
N GLU A 154 -18.66 -13.23 6.81
CA GLU A 154 -18.29 -12.56 5.57
C GLU A 154 -16.81 -12.82 5.20
N THR A 155 -15.90 -12.86 6.17
CA THR A 155 -14.50 -13.24 5.91
C THR A 155 -14.41 -14.68 5.39
N LYS A 156 -15.12 -15.63 5.99
CA LYS A 156 -15.15 -17.03 5.52
C LYS A 156 -15.76 -17.15 4.13
N LYS A 157 -16.87 -16.44 3.88
CA LYS A 157 -17.53 -16.40 2.57
C LYS A 157 -16.58 -15.85 1.50
N CYS A 158 -15.86 -14.77 1.81
CA CYS A 158 -14.83 -14.25 0.91
C CYS A 158 -13.73 -15.28 0.68
N LEU A 159 -13.13 -15.83 1.74
CA LEU A 159 -12.03 -16.79 1.64
C LEU A 159 -12.40 -18.01 0.79
N ASN A 160 -13.62 -18.52 0.93
CA ASN A 160 -14.12 -19.66 0.16
C ASN A 160 -14.36 -19.35 -1.33
N ALA A 161 -14.57 -18.08 -1.68
CA ALA A 161 -14.83 -17.63 -3.04
C ALA A 161 -13.55 -17.18 -3.77
N LEU A 162 -12.49 -16.86 -3.04
CA LEU A 162 -11.21 -16.47 -3.61
C LEU A 162 -10.50 -17.70 -4.20
N ASP A 163 -10.21 -17.62 -5.49
CA ASP A 163 -9.19 -18.46 -6.09
C ASP A 163 -7.82 -17.79 -5.84
N ALA A 164 -7.26 -17.94 -4.63
CA ALA A 164 -5.94 -17.43 -4.25
C ALA A 164 -5.44 -18.07 -2.95
N ASP A 165 -4.13 -18.26 -2.81
CA ASP A 165 -3.53 -18.53 -1.49
C ASP A 165 -3.30 -17.20 -0.75
N VAL A 166 -4.30 -16.75 0.02
CA VAL A 166 -4.29 -15.45 0.71
C VAL A 166 -3.09 -15.25 1.64
N ALA A 167 -2.44 -16.32 2.11
CA ALA A 167 -1.22 -16.21 2.91
C ALA A 167 -0.06 -15.58 2.12
N MET A 168 -0.11 -15.65 0.79
CA MET A 168 0.89 -15.12 -0.13
C MET A 168 0.68 -13.64 -0.50
N TYR A 169 -0.33 -12.96 0.07
CA TYR A 169 -0.71 -11.58 -0.25
C TYR A 169 -0.31 -10.60 0.85
N ASN A 170 0.91 -10.79 1.39
CA ASN A 170 1.49 -9.92 2.40
C ASN A 170 2.53 -8.96 1.80
N SER A 171 2.84 -7.89 2.54
CA SER A 171 3.75 -6.81 2.13
C SER A 171 5.14 -7.27 1.72
N THR A 172 5.70 -8.26 2.42
CA THR A 172 7.07 -8.73 2.15
C THR A 172 7.14 -9.46 0.82
N ILE A 173 6.13 -10.27 0.49
CA ILE A 173 6.10 -10.95 -0.81
C ILE A 173 5.78 -9.94 -1.93
N ALA A 174 4.81 -9.06 -1.71
CA ALA A 174 4.51 -7.97 -2.63
C ALA A 174 5.74 -7.11 -2.97
N LEU A 175 6.62 -6.87 -2.00
CA LEU A 175 7.86 -6.14 -2.22
C LEU A 175 8.78 -6.83 -3.25
N ASN A 176 8.85 -8.17 -3.21
CA ASN A 176 9.66 -8.92 -4.16
C ASN A 176 9.12 -8.78 -5.59
N ASP A 177 7.81 -8.66 -5.76
CA ASP A 177 7.21 -8.42 -7.07
C ASP A 177 7.63 -7.07 -7.65
N PHE A 178 7.67 -6.02 -6.81
CA PHE A 178 8.12 -4.70 -7.25
C PHE A 178 9.57 -4.73 -7.73
N GLU A 179 10.43 -5.50 -7.06
CA GLU A 179 11.80 -5.74 -7.49
C GLU A 179 11.89 -6.53 -8.79
N VAL A 180 11.10 -7.59 -8.94
CA VAL A 180 11.04 -8.34 -10.20
C VAL A 180 10.63 -7.41 -11.35
N VAL A 181 9.63 -6.55 -11.17
CA VAL A 181 9.21 -5.58 -12.18
C VAL A 181 10.33 -4.58 -12.48
N ARG A 182 10.97 -4.00 -11.44
CA ARG A 182 12.09 -3.06 -11.58
C ARG A 182 13.21 -3.67 -12.44
N GLN A 183 13.65 -4.87 -12.09
CA GLN A 183 14.73 -5.58 -12.76
C GLN A 183 14.36 -5.96 -14.20
N THR A 184 13.12 -6.43 -14.40
CA THR A 184 12.61 -6.82 -15.72
C THR A 184 12.58 -5.64 -16.68
N LEU A 185 12.24 -4.44 -16.19
CA LEU A 185 12.21 -3.20 -16.96
C LEU A 185 13.59 -2.54 -17.14
N GLY A 186 14.64 -3.06 -16.50
CA GLY A 186 16.01 -2.56 -16.62
C GLY A 186 16.31 -1.30 -15.83
N TYR A 187 15.47 -0.91 -14.86
CA TYR A 187 15.77 0.22 -13.99
C TYR A 187 16.81 -0.17 -12.96
N GLU A 188 17.97 0.46 -12.96
CA GLU A 188 19.05 0.24 -11.99
C GLU A 188 18.76 0.90 -10.65
N LYS A 189 18.12 2.07 -10.68
CA LYS A 189 17.86 2.90 -9.51
C LYS A 189 16.44 3.44 -9.50
N LEU A 190 15.88 3.62 -8.31
CA LEU A 190 14.55 4.19 -8.10
C LEU A 190 14.60 5.44 -7.23
N HIS A 191 13.78 6.40 -7.63
CA HIS A 191 13.24 7.40 -6.72
C HIS A 191 11.93 6.83 -6.17
N LEU A 192 11.83 6.68 -4.86
CA LEU A 192 10.69 6.03 -4.24
C LEU A 192 9.75 7.05 -3.65
N TYR A 193 8.47 6.95 -3.98
CA TYR A 193 7.40 7.66 -3.30
C TYR A 193 6.39 6.67 -2.75
N GLY A 194 6.09 6.73 -1.46
CA GLY A 194 5.06 5.91 -0.83
C GLY A 194 4.09 6.77 -0.04
N ILE A 195 2.80 6.66 -0.37
CA ILE A 195 1.73 7.40 0.33
C ILE A 195 0.90 6.48 1.22
N SER A 196 0.57 6.91 2.44
CA SER A 196 -0.26 6.15 3.38
C SER A 196 0.32 4.74 3.62
N TYR A 197 -0.43 3.64 3.45
CA TYR A 197 0.13 2.29 3.50
C TYR A 197 1.35 2.07 2.57
N GLY A 198 1.40 2.76 1.42
CA GLY A 198 2.54 2.75 0.51
C GLY A 198 3.83 3.28 1.17
N SER A 199 3.73 4.16 2.17
CA SER A 199 4.88 4.57 2.99
C SER A 199 5.46 3.41 3.81
N ARG A 200 4.64 2.42 4.18
CA ARG A 200 5.09 1.21 4.86
C ARG A 200 5.80 0.26 3.90
N MET A 201 5.25 0.11 2.69
CA MET A 201 5.94 -0.59 1.60
C MET A 201 7.28 0.07 1.27
N ALA A 202 7.33 1.40 1.24
CA ALA A 202 8.57 2.13 1.01
C ALA A 202 9.61 1.92 2.12
N GLN A 203 9.19 1.91 3.40
CA GLN A 203 10.07 1.54 4.52
C GLN A 203 10.61 0.11 4.39
N LEU A 204 9.78 -0.85 3.93
CA LEU A 204 10.24 -2.21 3.65
C LEU A 204 11.25 -2.23 2.49
N TYR A 205 11.01 -1.46 1.42
CA TYR A 205 11.93 -1.33 0.29
C TYR A 205 13.29 -0.79 0.74
N MET A 206 13.31 0.25 1.57
CA MET A 206 14.54 0.80 2.14
C MET A 206 15.35 -0.25 2.91
N ARG A 207 14.66 -1.12 3.66
CA ARG A 207 15.28 -2.14 4.49
C ARG A 207 15.83 -3.33 3.69
N HIS A 208 15.15 -3.72 2.62
CA HIS A 208 15.49 -4.94 1.87
C HIS A 208 16.26 -4.67 0.57
N TYR A 209 16.05 -3.51 -0.05
CA TYR A 209 16.57 -3.15 -1.37
C TYR A 209 17.09 -1.70 -1.41
N GLY A 210 17.66 -1.22 -0.29
CA GLY A 210 18.17 0.15 -0.16
C GLY A 210 19.21 0.54 -1.21
N ASP A 211 20.03 -0.41 -1.66
CA ASP A 211 21.02 -0.20 -2.73
C ASP A 211 20.39 0.14 -4.07
N SER A 212 19.11 -0.16 -4.29
CA SER A 212 18.37 0.21 -5.50
C SER A 212 17.74 1.59 -5.42
N LEU A 213 17.92 2.35 -4.33
CA LEU A 213 17.25 3.64 -4.10
C LEU A 213 18.23 4.82 -4.23
N VAL A 214 17.75 5.92 -4.83
CA VAL A 214 18.45 7.22 -4.86
C VAL A 214 17.84 8.17 -3.84
N THR A 215 16.50 8.30 -3.87
CA THR A 215 15.74 9.14 -2.94
C THR A 215 14.51 8.39 -2.46
N VAL A 216 14.03 8.73 -1.27
CA VAL A 216 12.79 8.20 -0.73
C VAL A 216 11.96 9.33 -0.13
N THR A 217 10.70 9.39 -0.53
CA THR A 217 9.69 10.28 0.03
C THR A 217 8.58 9.44 0.65
N LEU A 218 8.31 9.67 1.93
CA LEU A 218 7.23 9.04 2.67
C LEU A 218 6.17 10.10 2.97
N ASP A 219 4.97 9.92 2.44
CA ASP A 219 3.85 10.86 2.57
C ASP A 219 2.70 10.22 3.36
N GLY A 220 2.24 10.87 4.43
CA GLY A 220 1.30 10.25 5.36
C GLY A 220 1.87 8.97 6.00
N VAL A 221 2.99 9.10 6.70
CA VAL A 221 3.79 7.96 7.20
C VAL A 221 2.97 7.03 8.09
N VAL A 222 2.96 5.74 7.75
CA VAL A 222 2.43 4.65 8.56
C VAL A 222 3.60 3.96 9.26
N PRO A 223 3.83 4.17 10.57
CA PRO A 223 5.00 3.63 11.26
C PRO A 223 4.95 2.11 11.39
N MET A 224 6.10 1.44 11.26
CA MET A 224 6.22 -0.02 11.37
C MET A 224 5.76 -0.60 12.72
N GLN A 225 5.68 0.22 13.77
CA GLN A 225 5.33 -0.16 15.13
C GLN A 225 3.82 -0.10 15.41
N ILE A 226 3.04 0.54 14.54
CA ILE A 226 1.61 0.76 14.76
C ILE A 226 0.80 -0.09 13.77
N PRO A 227 -0.20 -0.86 14.20
CA PRO A 227 -1.11 -1.54 13.28
C PRO A 227 -1.78 -0.54 12.34
N VAL A 228 -1.85 -0.83 11.04
CA VAL A 228 -2.48 0.09 10.06
C VAL A 228 -3.92 0.43 10.45
N ILE A 229 -4.64 -0.55 11.01
CA ILE A 229 -6.03 -0.41 11.47
C ILE A 229 -6.22 0.51 12.69
N ALA A 230 -5.14 0.92 13.38
CA ALA A 230 -5.22 1.80 14.56
C ALA A 230 -5.38 3.29 14.21
N VAL A 231 -5.73 3.60 12.96
CA VAL A 231 -5.90 4.98 12.47
C VAL A 231 -6.99 5.76 13.21
N GLY A 232 -8.01 5.07 13.76
CA GLY A 232 -9.14 5.69 14.48
C GLY A 232 -8.70 6.67 15.57
N LEU A 233 -7.71 6.31 16.39
CA LEU A 233 -7.19 7.20 17.44
C LEU A 233 -6.57 8.49 16.89
N SER A 234 -6.01 8.44 15.69
CA SER A 234 -5.48 9.64 15.03
C SER A 234 -6.59 10.49 14.42
N VAL A 235 -7.69 9.89 14.00
CA VAL A 235 -8.90 10.57 13.54
C VAL A 235 -9.58 11.29 14.71
N ASP A 236 -9.78 10.62 15.85
CA ASP A 236 -10.37 11.23 17.05
C ASP A 236 -9.59 12.48 17.47
N ARG A 237 -8.27 12.36 17.57
CA ARG A 237 -7.38 13.49 17.89
C ARG A 237 -7.46 14.62 16.86
N ALA A 238 -7.66 14.30 15.58
CA ALA A 238 -7.80 15.31 14.53
C ALA A 238 -9.14 16.05 14.64
N ILE A 239 -10.22 15.34 14.97
CA ILE A 239 -11.53 15.93 15.25
C ILE A 239 -11.45 16.85 16.47
N ASP A 240 -10.83 16.41 17.57
CA ASP A 240 -10.64 17.24 18.77
C ASP A 240 -9.90 18.55 18.47
N ARG A 241 -8.85 18.46 17.64
CA ARG A 241 -8.10 19.64 17.19
C ARG A 241 -8.96 20.56 16.33
N LEU A 242 -9.70 20.01 15.37
CA LEU A 242 -10.60 20.79 14.53
C LEU A 242 -11.65 21.54 15.36
N LEU A 243 -12.27 20.87 16.33
CA LEU A 243 -13.26 21.47 17.23
C LEU A 243 -12.65 22.60 18.06
N LYS A 244 -11.45 22.38 18.58
CA LYS A 244 -10.70 23.40 19.33
C LYS A 244 -10.36 24.60 18.46
N ASP A 245 -9.76 24.36 17.29
CA ASP A 245 -9.34 25.41 16.36
C ASP A 245 -10.55 26.24 15.91
N CYS A 246 -11.71 25.61 15.66
CA CYS A 246 -12.94 26.32 15.32
C CYS A 246 -13.48 27.17 16.47
N ALA A 247 -13.36 26.71 17.72
CA ALA A 247 -13.79 27.48 18.88
C ALA A 247 -12.89 28.70 19.16
N GLU A 248 -11.61 28.63 18.77
CA GLU A 248 -10.63 29.72 18.91
C GLU A 248 -10.69 30.72 17.75
N ASP A 249 -11.20 30.33 16.59
CA ASP A 249 -11.40 31.21 15.42
C ASP A 249 -12.77 31.92 15.47
N ILE A 250 -12.77 33.26 15.44
CA ILE A 250 -13.99 34.08 15.56
C ILE A 250 -15.00 33.75 14.46
N ALA A 251 -14.55 33.65 13.20
CA ALA A 251 -15.45 33.42 12.09
C ALA A 251 -16.06 32.01 12.12
N CYS A 252 -15.29 31.02 12.56
CA CYS A 252 -15.75 29.64 12.73
C CYS A 252 -16.71 29.53 13.91
N ALA A 253 -16.37 30.09 15.07
CA ALA A 253 -17.20 30.07 16.26
C ALA A 253 -18.55 30.79 16.06
N ASP A 254 -18.55 31.92 15.34
CA ASP A 254 -19.77 32.65 14.99
C ASP A 254 -20.67 31.84 14.04
N LYS A 255 -20.06 31.12 13.09
CA LYS A 255 -20.80 30.30 12.11
C LYS A 255 -21.26 28.96 12.67
N PHE A 256 -20.50 28.36 13.58
CA PHE A 256 -20.72 27.05 14.17
C PHE A 256 -20.68 27.11 15.71
N PRO A 257 -21.64 27.82 16.34
CA PRO A 257 -21.64 27.99 17.79
C PRO A 257 -21.87 26.65 18.49
N ASN A 258 -21.14 26.40 19.58
CA ASN A 258 -21.25 25.19 20.41
C ASN A 258 -21.03 23.86 19.65
N LEU A 259 -20.20 23.86 18.61
CA LEU A 259 -19.98 22.70 17.72
C LEU A 259 -19.67 21.39 18.47
N THR A 260 -18.84 21.44 19.51
CA THR A 260 -18.52 20.26 20.34
C THR A 260 -19.76 19.67 21.03
N VAL A 261 -20.66 20.52 21.55
CA VAL A 261 -21.89 20.08 22.22
C VAL A 261 -22.85 19.47 21.20
N ILE A 262 -22.94 20.08 20.01
CA ILE A 262 -23.77 19.58 18.92
C ILE A 262 -23.31 18.18 18.50
N LEU A 263 -22.00 18.00 18.26
CA LEU A 263 -21.45 16.70 17.86
C LEU A 263 -21.70 15.63 18.93
N GLY A 264 -21.48 15.95 20.21
CA GLY A 264 -21.78 15.04 21.32
C GLY A 264 -23.25 14.66 21.40
N THR A 265 -24.15 15.62 21.15
CA THR A 265 -25.60 15.37 21.12
C THR A 265 -25.99 14.42 19.98
N ILE A 266 -25.46 14.65 18.77
CA ILE A 266 -25.69 13.77 17.62
C ILE A 266 -25.19 12.36 17.92
N ASN A 267 -23.98 12.24 18.50
CA ASN A 267 -23.41 10.94 18.86
C ASN A 267 -24.30 10.17 19.85
N SER A 268 -24.78 10.82 20.91
CA SER A 268 -25.71 10.20 21.88
C SER A 268 -27.09 9.88 21.31
N GLN A 269 -27.56 10.62 20.30
CA GLN A 269 -28.79 10.26 19.58
C GLN A 269 -28.59 8.99 18.76
N LEU A 270 -27.49 8.92 18.01
CA LEU A 270 -27.15 7.78 17.16
C LEU A 270 -26.86 6.50 17.95
N GLU A 271 -26.48 6.60 19.23
CA GLU A 271 -26.37 5.44 20.15
C GLU A 271 -27.67 4.64 20.25
N ASN A 272 -28.82 5.33 20.24
CA ASN A 272 -30.12 4.72 20.47
C ASN A 272 -30.95 4.63 19.19
N GLN A 273 -30.72 5.52 18.23
CA GLN A 273 -31.54 5.67 17.04
C GLN A 273 -30.68 5.95 15.80
N PRO A 274 -30.24 4.90 15.08
CA PRO A 274 -29.69 5.05 13.74
C PRO A 274 -30.66 5.82 12.84
N THR A 275 -30.13 6.66 11.97
CA THR A 275 -30.93 7.56 11.13
C THR A 275 -30.49 7.45 9.68
N ILE A 276 -31.44 7.55 8.75
CA ILE A 276 -31.14 7.69 7.32
C ILE A 276 -31.19 9.17 6.98
N ILE A 277 -30.11 9.69 6.37
CA ILE A 277 -30.06 11.04 5.82
C ILE A 277 -29.86 10.99 4.31
N ASN A 278 -30.40 11.97 3.57
CA ASN A 278 -30.09 12.10 2.16
C ASN A 278 -28.76 12.87 1.99
N THR A 279 -27.88 12.37 1.13
CA THR A 279 -26.59 12.97 0.80
C THR A 279 -26.27 12.76 -0.68
N PHE A 280 -25.08 13.14 -1.12
CA PHE A 280 -24.56 12.83 -2.44
C PHE A 280 -23.46 11.77 -2.32
N HIS A 281 -23.51 10.76 -3.19
CA HIS A 281 -22.51 9.71 -3.22
C HIS A 281 -21.14 10.30 -3.58
N PRO A 282 -20.08 10.08 -2.79
CA PRO A 282 -18.82 10.82 -2.92
C PRO A 282 -18.06 10.51 -4.22
N VAL A 283 -18.36 9.38 -4.88
CA VAL A 283 -17.71 8.98 -6.13
C VAL A 283 -18.51 9.40 -7.37
N THR A 284 -19.84 9.32 -7.30
CA THR A 284 -20.71 9.54 -8.48
C THR A 284 -21.37 10.91 -8.49
N GLY A 285 -21.44 11.57 -7.33
CA GLY A 285 -22.16 12.84 -7.17
C GLY A 285 -23.69 12.71 -7.21
N GLU A 286 -24.22 11.50 -7.35
CA GLU A 286 -25.66 11.24 -7.41
C GLU A 286 -26.30 11.29 -6.01
N PRO A 287 -27.56 11.76 -5.88
CA PRO A 287 -28.30 11.68 -4.62
C PRO A 287 -28.37 10.24 -4.11
N THR A 288 -28.14 10.04 -2.83
CA THR A 288 -28.17 8.73 -2.18
C THR A 288 -28.57 8.84 -0.72
N ASP A 289 -28.98 7.72 -0.14
CA ASP A 289 -29.23 7.60 1.28
C ASP A 289 -27.94 7.25 2.00
N PHE A 290 -27.77 7.79 3.20
CA PHE A 290 -26.71 7.44 4.13
C PHE A 290 -27.35 6.95 5.42
N PHE A 291 -27.21 5.65 5.67
CA PHE A 291 -27.54 5.02 6.93
C PHE A 291 -26.46 5.37 7.96
N LEU A 292 -26.76 6.34 8.82
CA LEU A 292 -25.86 6.86 9.82
C LEU A 292 -26.09 6.15 11.16
N THR A 293 -25.05 5.47 11.64
CA THR A 293 -24.94 4.91 12.99
C THR A 293 -23.96 5.72 13.82
N ARG A 294 -23.87 5.42 15.12
CA ARG A 294 -22.82 5.98 15.98
C ARG A 294 -21.43 5.53 15.56
N ASP A 295 -21.30 4.23 15.27
CA ASP A 295 -20.08 3.60 14.77
C ASP A 295 -19.93 3.84 13.26
#